data_AF-A0A0F4ZCV3-F1
#
_entry.id   AF-A0A0F4ZCV3-F1
#
_cell.length_a   1.000
_cell.length_b   1.000
_cell.length_c   1.000
_cell.angle_alpha   90.00
_cell.angle_beta   90.00
_cell.angle_gamma   90.00
#
_symmetry.space_group_name_H-M   'P 1'
#
loop_
_entity.id
_entity.type
_entity.pdbx_description
1 polymer ?
#
loop_
_entity_poly.entity_id
_entity_poly.type
_entity_poly.pdbx_seq_one_letter_code
_entity_poly.pdbx_strand_id
1 'polypeptide(L)'
;MALSLPRGLTAAEVAFVCEMELVTVVPRQKLDSIQLLGGATPVLRPPHRADIPLWLALLLKKQRRANIVPPAWLHPASLSEVIKYETQIDTQGFAPPPALPVRSDGRGNAQPVDSRGGVARSAPFLPGCTAQAPSGALPYHWMEVSELLLAHASDDIPAALEVRELLKDLQEVRAAKMRSSVSAEELGKGAIVGVMSLRGVGAMELTENRGVVVAMLDGIRKLGATAEAARRAREPVEDEDEDEDEEMGI
;
A
#
# COMPACT_ATOMS: atom_id res chain seq x y z
N MET A 1 28.59 15.53 -11.71
CA MET A 1 28.22 15.21 -10.31
C MET A 1 26.79 14.72 -10.32
N ALA A 2 26.57 13.42 -10.13
CA ALA A 2 25.21 12.89 -9.98
C ALA A 2 24.72 13.29 -8.58
N LEU A 3 23.68 14.13 -8.51
CA LEU A 3 22.99 14.40 -7.25
C LEU A 3 22.51 13.04 -6.69
N SER A 4 23.03 12.65 -5.54
CA SER A 4 22.59 11.42 -4.86
C SER A 4 21.19 11.66 -4.30
N LEU A 5 20.16 11.42 -5.12
CA LEU A 5 18.78 11.46 -4.66
C LEU A 5 18.58 10.40 -3.56
N PRO A 6 17.78 10.70 -2.52
CA PRO A 6 17.44 9.73 -1.50
C PRO A 6 16.79 8.50 -2.15
N ARG A 7 17.08 7.30 -1.61
CA ARG A 7 16.55 6.05 -2.16
C ARG A 7 15.08 5.89 -1.76
N GLY A 8 14.17 5.87 -2.74
CA GLY A 8 12.75 5.65 -2.54
C GLY A 8 11.93 6.91 -2.84
N LEU A 9 10.60 6.79 -2.77
CA LEU A 9 9.71 7.93 -2.90
C LEU A 9 9.77 8.77 -1.63
N THR A 10 9.60 10.08 -1.78
CA THR A 10 9.34 11.01 -0.67
C THR A 10 7.84 11.11 -0.38
N ALA A 11 7.46 11.57 0.81
CA ALA A 11 6.05 11.77 1.15
C ALA A 11 5.30 12.65 0.13
N ALA A 12 5.97 13.69 -0.38
CA ALA A 12 5.41 14.57 -1.41
C ALA A 12 5.21 13.85 -2.75
N GLU A 13 6.16 13.00 -3.16
CA GLU A 13 6.01 12.19 -4.38
C GLU A 13 4.90 11.14 -4.23
N VAL A 14 4.72 10.55 -3.05
CA VAL A 14 3.61 9.63 -2.79
C VAL A 14 2.26 10.35 -2.85
N ALA A 15 2.16 11.54 -2.25
CA ALA A 15 0.96 12.37 -2.35
C ALA A 15 0.65 12.73 -3.82
N PHE A 16 1.68 13.08 -4.60
CA PHE A 16 1.54 13.33 -6.03
C PHE A 16 1.07 12.09 -6.81
N VAL A 17 1.60 10.89 -6.49
CA VAL A 17 1.16 9.63 -7.11
C VAL A 17 -0.30 9.32 -6.74
N CYS A 18 -0.69 9.57 -5.49
CA CYS A 18 -2.05 9.39 -4.98
C CYS A 18 -3.08 10.24 -5.76
N GLU A 19 -2.70 11.38 -6.32
CA GLU A 19 -3.62 12.22 -7.10
C GLU A 19 -4.23 11.51 -8.34
N MET A 20 -3.60 10.42 -8.78
CA MET A 20 -4.10 9.60 -9.89
C MET A 20 -5.14 8.56 -9.46
N GLU A 21 -5.38 8.40 -8.16
CA GLU A 21 -6.43 7.51 -7.64
C GLU A 21 -7.81 7.96 -8.11
N LEU A 22 -8.66 6.98 -8.38
CA LEU A 22 -10.03 7.25 -8.81
C LEU A 22 -10.93 7.47 -7.59
N VAL A 23 -11.64 8.60 -7.61
CA VAL A 23 -12.67 8.93 -6.63
C VAL A 23 -14.00 9.19 -7.33
N THR A 24 -15.09 8.88 -6.63
CA THR A 24 -16.44 9.07 -7.17
C THR A 24 -16.90 10.48 -6.88
N VAL A 25 -17.39 11.19 -7.91
CA VAL A 25 -17.97 12.53 -7.77
C VAL A 25 -19.41 12.57 -8.29
N VAL A 26 -20.19 13.50 -7.74
CA VAL A 26 -21.49 13.91 -8.29
C VAL A 26 -21.33 15.32 -8.86
N PRO A 27 -21.37 15.50 -10.19
CA PRO A 27 -21.27 16.81 -10.81
C PRO A 27 -22.53 17.64 -10.54
N ARG A 28 -22.36 18.95 -10.38
CA ARG A 28 -23.45 19.93 -10.23
C ARG A 28 -23.86 20.58 -11.56
N GLN A 29 -23.02 20.47 -12.58
CA GLN A 29 -23.26 20.98 -13.92
C GLN A 29 -22.80 19.98 -14.98
N LYS A 30 -23.38 20.06 -16.19
CA LYS A 30 -22.93 19.26 -17.32
C LYS A 30 -21.53 19.72 -17.75
N LEU A 31 -20.57 18.80 -17.76
CA LEU A 31 -19.21 19.04 -18.25
C LEU A 31 -18.92 18.12 -19.43
N ASP A 32 -18.49 18.71 -20.53
CA ASP A 32 -18.07 17.95 -21.70
C ASP A 32 -16.71 17.28 -21.43
N SER A 33 -16.45 16.22 -22.20
CA SER A 33 -15.20 15.46 -22.11
C SER A 33 -14.01 16.32 -22.53
N ILE A 34 -12.90 16.21 -21.80
CA ILE A 34 -11.64 16.87 -22.09
C ILE A 34 -10.67 15.81 -22.62
N GLN A 35 -10.06 16.05 -23.77
CA GLN A 35 -9.02 15.19 -24.33
C GLN A 35 -7.68 15.50 -23.65
N LEU A 36 -7.19 14.57 -22.83
CA LEU A 36 -5.89 14.66 -22.16
C LEU A 36 -4.91 13.63 -22.76
N LEU A 37 -3.61 13.79 -22.47
CA LEU A 37 -2.58 12.83 -22.87
C LEU A 37 -2.85 11.41 -22.35
N GLY A 38 -3.42 11.29 -21.14
CA GLY A 38 -3.82 10.02 -20.53
C GLY A 38 -5.16 9.47 -21.00
N GLY A 39 -5.80 10.12 -21.98
CA GLY A 39 -7.12 9.76 -22.50
C GLY A 39 -8.21 10.80 -22.18
N ALA A 40 -9.39 10.58 -22.75
CA ALA A 40 -10.54 11.45 -22.57
C ALA A 40 -11.14 11.32 -21.16
N THR A 41 -11.45 12.43 -20.50
CA THR A 41 -12.23 12.40 -19.26
C THR A 41 -13.67 11.98 -19.53
N PRO A 42 -14.37 11.31 -18.60
CA PRO A 42 -15.78 10.97 -18.81
C PRO A 42 -16.62 12.26 -18.90
N VAL A 43 -17.67 12.23 -19.75
CA VAL A 43 -18.66 13.32 -19.80
C VAL A 43 -19.44 13.30 -18.48
N LEU A 44 -19.44 14.41 -17.76
CA LEU A 44 -20.09 14.52 -16.45
C LEU A 44 -21.49 15.09 -16.63
N ARG A 45 -22.52 14.35 -16.22
CA ARG A 45 -23.92 14.76 -16.30
C ARG A 45 -24.57 14.69 -14.93
N PRO A 46 -25.04 15.82 -14.37
CA PRO A 46 -25.79 15.78 -13.11
C PRO A 46 -27.09 14.96 -13.25
N PRO A 47 -27.52 14.23 -12.20
CA PRO A 47 -26.85 13.94 -10.93
C PRO A 47 -26.06 12.61 -10.96
N HIS A 48 -25.65 12.12 -12.13
CA HIS A 48 -25.02 10.82 -12.26
C HIS A 48 -23.60 10.81 -11.69
N ARG A 49 -23.31 9.79 -10.88
CA ARG A 49 -21.97 9.53 -10.35
C ARG A 49 -21.00 9.19 -11.47
N ALA A 50 -19.78 9.66 -11.35
CA ALA A 50 -18.69 9.31 -12.24
C ALA A 50 -17.38 9.18 -11.45
N ASP A 51 -16.53 8.24 -11.88
CA ASP A 51 -15.21 8.05 -11.31
C ASP A 51 -14.19 8.84 -12.13
N ILE A 52 -13.47 9.73 -11.46
CA ILE A 52 -12.45 10.59 -12.06
C ILE A 52 -11.20 10.62 -11.16
N PRO A 53 -10.03 10.97 -11.71
CA PRO A 53 -8.81 11.13 -10.90
C PRO A 53 -9.00 12.17 -9.80
N LEU A 54 -8.36 11.94 -8.64
CA LEU A 54 -8.45 12.78 -7.46
C LEU A 54 -8.05 14.24 -7.75
N TRP A 55 -6.98 14.49 -8.52
CA TRP A 55 -6.59 15.87 -8.89
C TRP A 55 -7.74 16.63 -9.58
N LEU A 56 -8.48 15.96 -10.46
CA LEU A 56 -9.59 16.57 -11.20
C LEU A 56 -10.80 16.77 -10.28
N ALA A 57 -11.07 15.80 -9.40
CA ALA A 57 -12.13 15.91 -8.40
C ALA A 57 -11.89 17.11 -7.47
N LEU A 58 -10.68 17.27 -6.95
CA LEU A 58 -10.29 18.39 -6.09
C LEU A 58 -10.40 19.74 -6.83
N LEU A 59 -9.98 19.80 -8.10
CA LEU A 59 -10.12 20.99 -8.94
C LEU A 59 -11.60 21.38 -9.11
N LEU A 60 -12.47 20.41 -9.42
CA LEU A 60 -13.90 20.65 -9.60
C LEU A 60 -14.59 21.01 -8.28
N LYS A 61 -14.16 20.41 -7.16
CA LYS A 61 -14.65 20.75 -5.81
C LYS A 61 -14.30 22.19 -5.44
N LYS A 62 -13.05 22.62 -5.65
CA LYS A 62 -12.61 24.01 -5.44
C LYS A 62 -13.41 25.01 -6.26
N GLN A 63 -13.81 24.63 -7.47
CA GLN A 63 -14.67 25.44 -8.34
C GLN A 63 -16.17 25.34 -8.03
N ARG A 64 -16.58 24.55 -7.01
CA ARG A 64 -17.98 24.27 -6.64
C ARG A 64 -18.80 23.62 -7.77
N ARG A 65 -18.15 22.86 -8.65
CA ARG A 65 -18.77 22.21 -9.83
C ARG A 65 -19.09 20.73 -9.60
N ALA A 66 -18.58 20.12 -8.53
CA ALA A 66 -18.86 18.76 -8.13
C ALA A 66 -18.79 18.60 -6.61
N ASN A 67 -19.54 17.63 -6.08
CA ASN A 67 -19.35 17.12 -4.73
C ASN A 67 -18.63 15.77 -4.82
N ILE A 68 -17.76 15.48 -3.87
CA ILE A 68 -17.07 14.19 -3.77
C ILE A 68 -17.96 13.26 -2.94
N VAL A 69 -18.09 12.00 -3.37
CA VAL A 69 -18.74 10.97 -2.55
C VAL A 69 -17.64 10.26 -1.77
N PRO A 70 -17.65 10.31 -0.43
CA PRO A 70 -16.60 9.66 0.35
C PRO A 70 -16.67 8.13 0.16
N PRO A 71 -15.51 7.45 0.09
CA PRO A 71 -15.48 5.99 0.02
C PRO A 71 -15.97 5.39 1.34
N ALA A 72 -16.55 4.18 1.29
CA ALA A 72 -17.22 3.60 2.46
C ALA A 72 -16.28 3.33 3.65
N TRP A 73 -15.00 3.04 3.40
CA TRP A 73 -14.00 2.85 4.47
C TRP A 73 -13.69 4.15 5.23
N LEU A 74 -13.93 5.33 4.63
CA LEU A 74 -13.73 6.65 5.27
C LEU A 74 -14.97 7.08 6.08
N HIS A 75 -15.74 6.13 6.57
CA HIS A 75 -16.86 6.36 7.47
C HIS A 75 -16.42 6.11 8.92
N PRO A 76 -16.88 6.89 9.92
CA PRO A 76 -16.46 6.70 11.32
C PRO A 76 -16.67 5.28 11.85
N ALA A 77 -17.82 4.67 11.55
CA ALA A 77 -18.11 3.29 11.93
C ALA A 77 -17.09 2.30 11.35
N SER A 78 -16.70 2.50 10.09
CA SER A 78 -15.76 1.62 9.37
C SER A 78 -14.34 1.77 9.89
N LEU A 79 -13.88 3.00 10.13
CA LEU A 79 -12.58 3.25 10.76
C LEU A 79 -12.51 2.66 12.17
N SER A 80 -13.59 2.81 12.94
CA SER A 80 -13.70 2.22 14.29
C SER A 80 -13.62 0.69 14.26
N GLU A 81 -14.25 0.05 13.28
CA GLU A 81 -14.17 -1.40 13.06
C GLU A 81 -12.75 -1.84 12.70
N VAL A 82 -12.07 -1.10 11.82
CA VAL A 82 -10.68 -1.38 11.45
C VAL A 82 -9.74 -1.23 12.64
N ILE A 83 -9.88 -0.19 13.46
CA ILE A 83 -9.08 -0.01 14.67
C ILE A 83 -9.32 -1.16 15.66
N LYS A 84 -10.58 -1.55 15.88
CA LYS A 84 -10.92 -2.71 16.73
C LYS A 84 -10.31 -4.00 16.19
N TYR A 85 -10.37 -4.22 14.89
CA TYR A 85 -9.74 -5.38 14.25
C TYR A 85 -8.24 -5.40 14.53
N GLU A 86 -7.56 -4.26 14.35
CA GLU A 86 -6.12 -4.15 14.52
C GLU A 86 -5.65 -4.14 15.99
N THR A 87 -6.52 -3.85 16.94
CA THR A 87 -6.17 -3.78 18.38
C THR A 87 -6.61 -5.00 19.17
N GLN A 88 -7.70 -5.66 18.76
CA GLN A 88 -8.32 -6.76 19.52
C GLN A 88 -8.28 -8.11 18.79
N ILE A 89 -8.43 -8.12 17.46
CA ILE A 89 -8.60 -9.36 16.68
C ILE A 89 -7.25 -9.83 16.15
N ASP A 90 -6.58 -9.00 15.35
CA ASP A 90 -5.25 -9.25 14.81
C ASP A 90 -4.29 -8.16 15.30
N THR A 91 -3.59 -8.50 16.38
CA THR A 91 -2.63 -7.60 17.04
C THR A 91 -1.28 -7.56 16.35
N GLN A 92 -0.95 -8.59 15.55
CA GLN A 92 0.35 -8.73 14.90
C GLN A 92 0.30 -8.27 13.43
N GLY A 93 -0.80 -8.53 12.74
CA GLY A 93 -1.02 -8.13 11.36
C GLY A 93 -1.68 -6.76 11.18
N PHE A 94 -1.71 -6.31 9.93
CA PHE A 94 -2.46 -5.14 9.49
C PHE A 94 -3.84 -5.55 8.97
N ALA A 95 -4.81 -4.64 9.00
CA ALA A 95 -6.08 -4.85 8.32
C ALA A 95 -5.86 -5.21 6.85
N PRO A 96 -6.60 -6.21 6.31
CA PRO A 96 -6.35 -6.70 4.97
C PRO A 96 -6.65 -5.61 3.92
N PRO A 97 -5.91 -5.59 2.80
CA PRO A 97 -6.22 -4.71 1.69
C PRO A 97 -7.55 -5.11 1.02
N PRO A 98 -8.20 -4.19 0.28
CA PRO A 98 -9.39 -4.49 -0.49
C PRO A 98 -9.20 -5.73 -1.37
N ALA A 99 -10.21 -6.60 -1.35
CA ALA A 99 -10.19 -7.80 -2.19
C ALA A 99 -10.20 -7.41 -3.67
N LEU A 100 -9.56 -8.23 -4.50
CA LEU A 100 -9.62 -8.06 -5.94
C LEU A 100 -11.07 -8.23 -6.41
N PRO A 101 -11.58 -7.36 -7.31
CA PRO A 101 -12.92 -7.53 -7.84
C PRO A 101 -12.97 -8.85 -8.61
N VAL A 102 -14.00 -9.64 -8.34
CA VAL A 102 -14.21 -10.94 -8.97
C VAL A 102 -15.55 -10.96 -9.70
N ARG A 103 -15.56 -11.53 -10.89
CA ARG A 103 -16.77 -11.76 -11.69
C ARG A 103 -17.09 -13.25 -11.69
N SER A 104 -18.36 -13.60 -11.47
CA SER A 104 -18.82 -14.97 -11.64
C SER A 104 -18.90 -15.33 -13.13
N ASP A 105 -18.41 -16.50 -13.50
CA ASP A 105 -18.33 -16.97 -14.90
C ASP A 105 -19.58 -17.74 -15.37
N GLY A 106 -20.69 -17.68 -14.61
CA GLY A 106 -21.91 -18.44 -14.88
C GLY A 106 -21.77 -19.96 -14.71
N ARG A 107 -20.54 -20.47 -14.51
CA ARG A 107 -20.21 -21.89 -14.26
C ARG A 107 -19.90 -22.14 -12.78
N GLY A 108 -20.10 -21.14 -11.93
CA GLY A 108 -19.82 -21.22 -10.50
C GLY A 108 -18.39 -20.87 -10.11
N ASN A 109 -17.52 -20.48 -11.07
CA ASN A 109 -16.20 -19.97 -10.74
C ASN A 109 -16.20 -18.44 -10.65
N ALA A 110 -15.26 -17.92 -9.86
CA ALA A 110 -15.00 -16.50 -9.74
C ALA A 110 -13.65 -16.19 -10.39
N GLN A 111 -13.64 -15.29 -11.37
CA GLN A 111 -12.42 -14.83 -12.02
C GLN A 111 -12.12 -13.39 -11.60
N PRO A 112 -10.87 -13.05 -11.24
CA PRO A 112 -10.48 -11.66 -10.98
C PRO A 112 -10.65 -10.81 -12.25
N VAL A 113 -11.37 -9.69 -12.16
CA VAL A 113 -11.70 -8.83 -13.30
C VAL A 113 -11.61 -7.35 -12.91
N ASP A 114 -10.98 -6.52 -13.75
CA ASP A 114 -11.00 -5.05 -13.61
C ASP A 114 -12.40 -4.49 -13.96
N SER A 115 -12.74 -3.28 -13.49
CA SER A 115 -13.96 -2.54 -13.81
C SER A 115 -14.21 -2.37 -15.33
N ARG A 116 -13.17 -2.56 -16.17
CA ARG A 116 -13.22 -2.53 -17.64
C ARG A 116 -13.14 -3.90 -18.31
N GLY A 117 -13.27 -5.01 -17.57
CA GLY A 117 -13.20 -6.37 -18.12
C GLY A 117 -11.78 -6.89 -18.40
N GLY A 118 -10.75 -6.22 -17.87
CA GLY A 118 -9.32 -6.56 -18.04
C GLY A 118 -8.73 -7.38 -16.87
N VAL A 119 -7.41 -7.57 -16.92
CA VAL A 119 -6.61 -8.26 -15.88
C VAL A 119 -6.80 -7.59 -14.52
N ALA A 120 -7.00 -8.38 -13.46
CA ALA A 120 -7.13 -7.87 -12.11
C ALA A 120 -5.89 -7.09 -11.68
N ARG A 121 -6.13 -5.88 -11.16
CA ARG A 121 -5.09 -4.98 -10.69
C ARG A 121 -4.86 -5.22 -9.20
N SER A 122 -3.62 -5.43 -8.78
CA SER A 122 -3.24 -5.36 -7.37
C SER A 122 -2.98 -3.90 -6.96
N ALA A 123 -2.91 -3.63 -5.66
CA ALA A 123 -2.32 -2.39 -5.16
C ALA A 123 -0.93 -2.15 -5.81
N PRO A 124 -0.57 -0.90 -6.15
CA PRO A 124 -1.33 0.35 -5.99
C PRO A 124 -2.40 0.59 -7.06
N PHE A 125 -2.51 -0.24 -8.09
CA PHE A 125 -3.37 0.02 -9.26
C PHE A 125 -4.82 -0.43 -9.07
N LEU A 126 -5.17 -0.96 -7.90
CA LEU A 126 -6.53 -1.37 -7.55
C LEU A 126 -7.33 -0.15 -7.08
N PRO A 127 -8.41 0.26 -7.79
CA PRO A 127 -9.24 1.38 -7.34
C PRO A 127 -9.88 1.09 -5.98
N GLY A 128 -9.38 1.74 -4.93
CA GLY A 128 -9.87 1.57 -3.56
C GLY A 128 -10.55 2.80 -2.97
N CYS A 129 -10.58 3.90 -3.70
CA CYS A 129 -11.03 5.21 -3.18
C CYS A 129 -12.34 5.69 -3.80
N THR A 130 -13.06 4.80 -4.49
CA THR A 130 -14.39 5.06 -5.06
C THR A 130 -15.50 4.80 -4.04
N ALA A 131 -16.72 5.24 -4.36
CA ALA A 131 -17.90 5.01 -3.53
C ALA A 131 -18.26 3.52 -3.38
N GLN A 132 -17.72 2.63 -4.23
CA GLN A 132 -17.92 1.18 -4.18
C GLN A 132 -16.84 0.45 -3.39
N ALA A 133 -15.90 1.19 -2.80
CA ALA A 133 -14.85 0.59 -1.98
C ALA A 133 -15.47 -0.14 -0.76
N PRO A 134 -14.92 -1.31 -0.37
CA PRO A 134 -15.38 -2.02 0.81
C PRO A 134 -15.14 -1.20 2.08
N SER A 135 -16.05 -1.27 3.05
CA SER A 135 -15.93 -0.55 4.32
C SER A 135 -14.84 -1.10 5.25
N GLY A 136 -14.63 -2.42 5.26
CA GLY A 136 -13.72 -3.10 6.20
C GLY A 136 -12.27 -3.25 5.73
N ALA A 137 -11.85 -2.56 4.66
CA ALA A 137 -10.50 -2.71 4.11
C ALA A 137 -9.90 -1.36 3.71
N LEU A 138 -8.62 -1.16 4.03
CA LEU A 138 -7.90 0.08 3.76
C LEU A 138 -7.16 0.02 2.41
N PRO A 139 -7.42 0.94 1.47
CA PRO A 139 -6.66 1.05 0.23
C PRO A 139 -5.18 1.39 0.47
N TYR A 140 -4.36 1.18 -0.56
CA TYR A 140 -2.92 1.48 -0.48
C TYR A 140 -2.62 2.96 -0.15
N HIS A 141 -3.41 3.89 -0.70
CA HIS A 141 -3.27 5.33 -0.47
C HIS A 141 -4.26 5.90 0.55
N TRP A 142 -4.68 5.10 1.55
CA TRP A 142 -5.72 5.51 2.49
C TRP A 142 -5.37 6.80 3.24
N MET A 143 -4.10 7.01 3.60
CA MET A 143 -3.67 8.17 4.38
C MET A 143 -3.67 9.45 3.54
N GLU A 144 -3.10 9.40 2.34
CA GLU A 144 -3.00 10.54 1.43
C GLU A 144 -4.37 10.98 0.93
N VAL A 145 -5.22 10.02 0.55
CA VAL A 145 -6.61 10.33 0.14
C VAL A 145 -7.38 10.96 1.29
N SER A 146 -7.26 10.41 2.50
CA SER A 146 -7.94 10.96 3.67
C SER A 146 -7.53 12.40 3.95
N GLU A 147 -6.22 12.68 3.94
CA GLU A 147 -5.69 14.01 4.18
C GLU A 147 -6.18 15.02 3.13
N LEU A 148 -6.06 14.67 1.84
CA LEU A 148 -6.48 15.54 0.74
C LEU A 148 -7.98 15.83 0.76
N LEU A 149 -8.81 14.80 0.99
CA LEU A 149 -10.26 14.94 1.05
C LEU A 149 -10.71 15.73 2.28
N LEU A 150 -10.15 15.45 3.45
CA LEU A 150 -10.48 16.21 4.66
C LEU A 150 -10.02 17.68 4.55
N ALA A 151 -8.91 17.96 3.88
CA ALA A 151 -8.43 19.33 3.68
C ALA A 151 -9.32 20.16 2.74
N HIS A 152 -9.86 19.56 1.67
CA HIS A 152 -10.51 20.30 0.58
C HIS A 152 -12.00 20.00 0.39
N ALA A 153 -12.50 18.93 1.00
CA ALA A 153 -13.86 18.43 0.83
C ALA A 153 -14.46 17.89 2.15
N SER A 154 -14.07 18.45 3.30
CA SER A 154 -14.59 18.05 4.61
C SER A 154 -16.11 18.18 4.72
N ASP A 155 -16.71 19.09 3.96
CA ASP A 155 -18.16 19.30 3.91
C ASP A 155 -18.92 18.16 3.22
N ASP A 156 -18.24 17.33 2.43
CA ASP A 156 -18.82 16.13 1.80
C ASP A 156 -18.64 14.86 2.67
N ILE A 157 -17.88 14.94 3.78
CA ILE A 157 -17.54 13.81 4.64
C ILE A 157 -18.44 13.79 5.89
N PRO A 158 -19.12 12.68 6.20
CA PRO A 158 -19.92 12.57 7.42
C PRO A 158 -19.00 12.60 8.66
N ALA A 159 -19.36 13.43 9.64
CA ALA A 159 -18.62 13.56 10.90
C ALA A 159 -17.09 13.76 10.69
N ALA A 160 -16.70 14.68 9.81
CA ALA A 160 -15.30 14.88 9.42
C ALA A 160 -14.31 15.11 10.59
N LEU A 161 -14.78 15.67 11.72
CA LEU A 161 -13.96 15.83 12.93
C LEU A 161 -13.62 14.47 13.56
N GLU A 162 -14.64 13.62 13.77
CA GLU A 162 -14.48 12.26 14.30
C GLU A 162 -13.61 11.41 13.37
N VAL A 163 -13.80 11.54 12.05
CA VAL A 163 -12.94 10.86 11.06
C VAL A 163 -11.46 11.26 11.23
N ARG A 164 -11.15 12.54 11.48
CA ARG A 164 -9.77 13.00 11.72
C ARG A 164 -9.16 12.39 12.98
N GLU A 165 -9.96 12.24 14.04
CA GLU A 165 -9.51 11.62 15.29
C GLU A 165 -9.22 10.13 15.07
N LEU A 166 -10.16 9.40 14.48
CA LEU A 166 -10.00 7.97 14.18
C LEU A 166 -8.82 7.68 13.25
N LEU A 167 -8.56 8.53 12.24
CA LEU A 167 -7.40 8.35 11.36
C LEU A 167 -6.07 8.54 12.10
N LYS A 168 -6.00 9.46 13.07
CA LYS A 168 -4.80 9.64 13.90
C LYS A 168 -4.59 8.44 14.82
N ASP A 169 -5.65 7.94 15.45
CA ASP A 169 -5.58 6.75 16.29
C ASP A 169 -5.10 5.54 15.47
N LEU A 170 -5.67 5.36 14.27
CA LEU A 170 -5.27 4.30 13.34
C LEU A 170 -3.80 4.44 12.90
N GLN A 171 -3.35 5.67 12.59
CA GLN A 171 -1.96 5.96 12.25
C GLN A 171 -1.02 5.58 13.41
N GLU A 172 -1.36 5.93 14.65
CA GLU A 172 -0.53 5.60 15.82
C GLU A 172 -0.46 4.08 16.06
N VAL A 173 -1.61 3.39 15.99
CA VAL A 173 -1.67 1.91 16.10
C VAL A 173 -0.76 1.25 15.06
N ARG A 174 -0.86 1.68 13.80
CA ARG A 174 -0.09 1.09 12.70
C ARG A 174 1.38 1.47 12.74
N ALA A 175 1.71 2.69 13.15
CA ALA A 175 3.10 3.12 13.36
C ALA A 175 3.75 2.33 14.51
N ALA A 176 3.02 2.04 15.59
CA ALA A 176 3.51 1.19 16.67
C ALA A 176 3.80 -0.24 16.19
N LYS A 177 2.90 -0.83 15.38
CA LYS A 177 3.11 -2.15 14.76
C LYS A 177 4.31 -2.19 13.82
N MET A 178 4.46 -1.18 12.97
CA MET A 178 5.61 -1.07 12.05
C MET A 178 6.95 -0.98 12.81
N ARG A 179 6.96 -0.39 14.02
CA ARG A 179 8.16 -0.37 14.87
C ARG A 179 8.40 -1.71 15.55
N SER A 180 7.35 -2.37 16.05
CA SER A 180 7.49 -3.66 16.75
C SER A 180 7.92 -4.79 15.82
N SER A 181 7.48 -4.76 14.55
CA SER A 181 7.87 -5.74 13.53
C SER A 181 9.36 -5.71 13.16
N VAL A 182 10.08 -4.67 13.61
CA VAL A 182 11.50 -4.43 13.36
C VAL A 182 12.33 -4.64 14.65
N SER A 183 11.73 -5.17 15.72
CA SER A 183 12.40 -5.36 17.01
C SER A 183 13.39 -6.53 17.03
N ALA A 184 14.47 -6.40 17.80
CA ALA A 184 15.55 -7.38 17.90
C ALA A 184 15.11 -8.75 18.48
N GLU A 185 14.05 -8.79 19.29
CA GLU A 185 13.50 -10.04 19.83
C GLU A 185 12.90 -10.92 18.74
N GLU A 186 12.24 -10.34 17.73
CA GLU A 186 11.72 -11.07 16.58
C GLU A 186 12.85 -11.60 15.68
N LEU A 187 13.94 -10.83 15.57
CA LEU A 187 15.15 -11.26 14.83
C LEU A 187 15.94 -12.37 15.54
N GLY A 188 16.02 -12.31 16.87
CA GLY A 188 16.83 -13.23 17.69
C GLY A 188 16.29 -14.66 17.72
N LYS A 189 15.01 -14.87 17.39
CA LYS A 189 14.37 -16.19 17.32
C LYS A 189 14.78 -17.02 16.08
N GLY A 190 15.81 -16.61 15.34
CA GLY A 190 16.28 -17.34 14.15
C GLY A 190 15.35 -17.21 12.94
N ALA A 191 14.32 -16.36 13.02
CA ALA A 191 13.41 -16.02 11.93
C ALA A 191 14.08 -15.06 10.93
N ILE A 192 15.30 -15.37 10.48
CA ILE A 192 16.07 -14.55 9.51
C ILE A 192 15.40 -14.52 8.12
N VAL A 193 14.31 -15.26 7.90
CA VAL A 193 13.59 -15.34 6.60
C VAL A 193 12.05 -15.27 6.75
N GLY A 194 11.54 -14.80 7.88
CA GLY A 194 10.12 -14.51 8.01
C GLY A 194 9.79 -13.20 7.30
N VAL A 195 9.42 -13.26 6.02
CA VAL A 195 8.89 -12.12 5.26
C VAL A 195 7.89 -11.37 6.15
N MET A 196 8.27 -10.19 6.64
CA MET A 196 7.33 -9.27 7.28
C MET A 196 6.18 -9.11 6.30
N SER A 197 4.99 -9.59 6.67
CA SER A 197 3.85 -9.51 5.77
C SER A 197 3.51 -8.04 5.58
N LEU A 198 3.93 -7.46 4.45
CA LEU A 198 3.60 -6.09 4.04
C LEU A 198 2.15 -6.00 3.51
N ARG A 199 1.35 -7.05 3.72
CA ARG A 199 -0.05 -7.08 3.30
C ARG A 199 -0.82 -6.09 4.15
N GLY A 200 -1.45 -5.10 3.49
CA GLY A 200 -2.25 -4.07 4.16
C GLY A 200 -1.46 -2.82 4.57
N VAL A 201 -0.15 -2.79 4.35
CA VAL A 201 0.68 -1.60 4.57
C VAL A 201 0.39 -0.57 3.48
N GLY A 202 0.15 0.67 3.88
CA GLY A 202 -0.11 1.81 3.01
C GLY A 202 1.16 2.43 2.42
N ALA A 203 0.97 3.32 1.44
CA ALA A 203 2.06 3.99 0.73
C ALA A 203 2.89 4.91 1.65
N MET A 204 2.23 5.77 2.44
CA MET A 204 2.91 6.64 3.41
C MET A 204 3.69 5.84 4.45
N GLU A 205 3.06 4.84 5.04
CA GLU A 205 3.67 3.97 6.06
C GLU A 205 4.92 3.28 5.51
N LEU A 206 4.84 2.75 4.28
CA LEU A 206 5.98 2.13 3.62
C LEU A 206 7.09 3.16 3.39
N THR A 207 6.74 4.37 2.96
CA THR A 207 7.69 5.43 2.62
C THR A 207 8.48 5.91 3.85
N GLU A 208 7.79 6.11 4.97
CA GLU A 208 8.42 6.53 6.23
C GLU A 208 9.33 5.45 6.82
N ASN A 209 8.94 4.18 6.73
CA ASN A 209 9.66 3.08 7.38
C ASN A 209 10.71 2.42 6.47
N ARG A 210 10.64 2.62 5.14
CA ARG A 210 11.52 1.98 4.14
C ARG A 210 13.00 2.13 4.48
N GLY A 211 13.44 3.34 4.83
CA GLY A 211 14.84 3.62 5.08
C GLY A 211 15.40 2.77 6.22
N VAL A 212 14.65 2.68 7.33
CA VAL A 212 15.02 1.90 8.51
C VAL A 212 15.02 0.40 8.20
N VAL A 213 13.94 -0.10 7.61
CA VAL A 213 13.78 -1.54 7.29
C VAL A 213 14.86 -2.02 6.33
N VAL A 214 15.11 -1.29 5.25
CA VAL A 214 16.14 -1.67 4.26
C VAL A 214 17.53 -1.62 4.87
N ALA A 215 17.87 -0.58 5.64
CA ALA A 215 19.18 -0.47 6.28
C ALA A 215 19.43 -1.62 7.26
N MET A 216 18.41 -2.00 8.04
CA MET A 216 18.49 -3.11 8.97
C MET A 216 18.63 -4.46 8.28
N LEU A 217 17.81 -4.74 7.26
CA LEU A 217 17.90 -5.98 6.47
C LEU A 217 19.25 -6.09 5.75
N ASP A 218 19.76 -5.00 5.20
CA ASP A 218 21.11 -4.96 4.61
C ASP A 218 22.18 -5.25 5.67
N GLY A 219 22.01 -4.74 6.89
CA GLY A 219 22.88 -5.03 8.03
C GLY A 219 22.88 -6.52 8.40
N ILE A 220 21.70 -7.12 8.60
CA ILE A 220 21.55 -8.56 8.88
C ILE A 220 22.15 -9.39 7.76
N ARG A 221 21.88 -9.04 6.50
CA ARG A 221 22.40 -9.76 5.34
C ARG A 221 23.93 -9.73 5.30
N LYS A 222 24.55 -8.59 5.61
CA LYS A 222 26.01 -8.47 5.70
C LYS A 222 26.58 -9.32 6.83
N LEU A 223 25.98 -9.25 8.02
CA LEU A 223 26.40 -10.04 9.18
C LEU A 223 26.26 -11.55 8.92
N GLY A 224 25.14 -11.98 8.34
CA GLY A 224 24.89 -13.37 7.97
C GLY A 224 25.89 -13.87 6.93
N ALA A 225 26.19 -13.06 5.90
CA ALA A 225 27.20 -13.41 4.90
C ALA A 225 28.60 -13.56 5.53
N THR A 226 28.97 -12.67 6.48
CA THR A 226 30.24 -12.78 7.19
C THR A 226 30.32 -13.99 8.11
N ALA A 227 29.22 -14.31 8.82
CA ALA A 227 29.15 -15.46 9.71
C ALA A 227 29.23 -16.78 8.92
N GLU A 228 28.54 -16.85 7.79
CA GLU A 228 28.57 -18.02 6.89
C GLU A 228 29.95 -18.23 6.26
N ALA A 229 30.60 -17.15 5.82
CA ALA A 229 31.98 -17.22 5.30
C ALA A 229 32.97 -17.68 6.37
N ALA A 230 32.81 -17.20 7.62
CA ALA A 230 33.62 -17.64 8.74
C ALA A 230 33.38 -19.11 9.13
N ARG A 231 32.15 -19.62 8.92
CA ARG A 231 31.83 -21.05 9.10
C ARG A 231 32.50 -21.91 8.03
N ARG A 232 32.36 -21.56 6.75
CA ARG A 232 33.02 -22.27 5.63
C ARG A 232 34.54 -22.32 5.76
N ALA A 233 35.17 -21.23 6.23
CA ALA A 233 36.62 -21.19 6.43
C ALA A 233 37.12 -22.11 7.57
N ARG A 234 36.23 -22.65 8.41
CA ARG A 234 36.54 -23.56 9.50
C ARG A 234 36.22 -25.02 9.18
N GLU A 235 35.52 -25.29 8.08
CA GLU A 235 35.31 -26.66 7.61
C GLU A 235 36.65 -27.16 7.03
N PRO A 236 37.24 -28.25 7.55
CA PRO A 236 38.45 -28.81 6.97
C PRO A 236 38.13 -29.29 5.55
N VAL A 237 39.04 -29.03 4.62
CA VAL A 237 39.00 -29.65 3.29
C VAL A 237 39.20 -31.14 3.55
N GLU A 238 38.18 -31.97 3.30
CA GLU A 238 38.40 -33.41 3.18
C GLU A 238 39.24 -33.59 1.91
N ASP A 239 40.55 -33.72 2.09
CA ASP A 239 41.48 -34.10 1.03
C ASP A 239 41.12 -35.54 0.63
N GLU A 240 40.31 -35.68 -0.43
CA GLU A 240 40.31 -36.90 -1.26
C GLU A 240 41.64 -36.92 -2.04
N ASP A 241 42.74 -37.18 -1.34
CA ASP A 241 44.00 -37.53 -1.99
C ASP A 241 43.87 -38.96 -2.50
N GLU A 242 43.60 -39.05 -3.81
CA GLU A 242 43.81 -40.22 -4.64
C GLU A 242 45.27 -40.67 -4.50
N ASP A 243 45.51 -41.73 -3.71
CA ASP A 243 46.76 -42.51 -3.73
C ASP A 243 46.88 -43.25 -5.08
N GLU A 244 47.06 -42.52 -6.18
CA GLU A 244 47.58 -43.04 -7.45
C GLU A 244 48.86 -42.25 -7.76
N ASP A 245 50.02 -42.87 -7.47
CA ASP A 245 51.27 -42.80 -8.26
C ASP A 245 52.53 -43.00 -7.37
N GLU A 246 52.75 -44.23 -6.91
CA GLU A 246 54.12 -44.74 -6.73
C GLU A 246 54.40 -45.84 -7.78
N GLU A 247 54.27 -45.48 -9.06
CA GLU A 247 55.05 -46.09 -10.13
C GLU A 247 56.11 -45.06 -10.58
N MET A 248 57.35 -45.52 -10.76
CA MET A 248 58.49 -44.91 -11.48
C MET A 248 59.73 -44.62 -10.63
N GLY A 249 60.64 -45.58 -10.56
CA GLY A 249 62.04 -45.33 -10.19
C GLY A 249 62.86 -46.59 -9.97
N ILE A 250 63.40 -47.14 -11.06
CA ILE A 250 64.36 -48.26 -11.14
C ILE A 250 65.61 -48.01 -10.29
#